data_AF-A0A423TFV3-F1
#
_entry.id   AF-A0A423TFV3-F1
#
_cell.length_a   1.000
_cell.length_b   1.000
_cell.length_c   1.000
_cell.angle_alpha   90.00
_cell.angle_beta   90.00
_cell.angle_gamma   90.00
#
_symmetry.space_group_name_H-M   'P 1'
#
loop_
_entity.id
_entity.type
_entity.pdbx_description
1 polymer ?
#
loop_
_entity_poly.entity_id
_entity_poly.type
_entity_poly.pdbx_seq_one_letter_code
_entity_poly.pdbx_strand_id
1 'polypeptide(L)'
;MPRCGFSNAVVQIMRMHGVNYDAHNVLADDSVRQGIKEYSDWPTIPQVFINGDFVGGCDILLQMHQSGELIDELQKVGITSALLEQEMENDKGEKK
;
A
#
# COMPACT_ATOMS: atom_id res chain seq x y z
N MET A 1 15.41 5.04 -5.07
CA MET A 1 14.87 3.91 -5.88
C MET A 1 14.86 2.65 -5.03
N PRO A 2 13.76 1.87 -5.03
CA PRO A 2 13.68 0.62 -4.27
C PRO A 2 14.70 -0.41 -4.77
N ARG A 3 15.34 -1.13 -3.85
CA ARG A 3 16.40 -2.12 -4.14
C ARG A 3 15.86 -3.54 -4.41
N CYS A 4 14.54 -3.73 -4.34
CA CYS A 4 13.88 -5.03 -4.46
C CYS A 4 12.62 -4.90 -5.33
N GLY A 5 12.36 -5.90 -6.19
CA GLY A 5 11.19 -5.93 -7.07
C GLY A 5 9.86 -5.87 -6.30
N PHE A 6 9.77 -6.54 -5.16
CA PHE A 6 8.58 -6.50 -4.29
C PHE A 6 8.34 -5.11 -3.68
N SER A 7 9.41 -4.40 -3.28
CA SER A 7 9.27 -3.01 -2.82
C SER A 7 8.82 -2.08 -3.94
N ASN A 8 9.22 -2.34 -5.19
CA ASN A 8 8.77 -1.55 -6.33
C ASN A 8 7.27 -1.74 -6.61
N ALA A 9 6.76 -2.97 -6.49
CA ALA A 9 5.34 -3.26 -6.67
C ALA A 9 4.47 -2.49 -5.65
N VAL A 10 4.84 -2.49 -4.36
CA VAL A 10 4.14 -1.72 -3.31
C VAL A 10 4.14 -0.22 -3.62
N VAL A 11 5.29 0.34 -4.00
CA VAL A 11 5.39 1.76 -4.38
C VAL A 11 4.53 2.09 -5.58
N GLN A 12 4.47 1.20 -6.58
CA GLN A 12 3.65 1.41 -7.77
C GLN A 12 2.16 1.40 -7.43
N ILE A 13 1.69 0.47 -6.59
CA ILE A 13 0.30 0.42 -6.10
C ILE A 13 -0.05 1.73 -5.38
N MET A 14 0.75 2.15 -4.40
CA MET A 14 0.53 3.40 -3.66
C MET A 14 0.45 4.62 -4.58
N ARG A 15 1.30 4.67 -5.61
CA ARG A 15 1.28 5.73 -6.63
C ARG A 15 0.03 5.69 -7.50
N MET A 16 -0.45 4.52 -7.90
CA MET A 16 -1.69 4.40 -8.68
C MET A 16 -2.89 4.91 -7.88
N HIS A 17 -2.93 4.63 -6.58
CA HIS A 17 -3.95 5.18 -5.69
C HIS A 17 -3.76 6.67 -5.34
N GLY A 18 -2.65 7.30 -5.75
CA GLY A 18 -2.37 8.71 -5.45
C GLY A 18 -2.11 9.00 -3.97
N VAL A 19 -1.70 8.00 -3.20
CA VAL A 19 -1.54 8.10 -1.75
C VAL A 19 -0.19 8.74 -1.39
N ASN A 20 -0.20 9.69 -0.46
CA ASN A 20 1.02 10.16 0.18
C ASN A 20 1.47 9.14 1.23
N TYR A 21 2.69 8.63 1.08
CA TYR A 21 3.25 7.61 1.97
C TYR A 21 4.67 7.97 2.41
N ASP A 22 5.02 7.57 3.62
CA ASP A 22 6.40 7.58 4.10
C ASP A 22 7.01 6.19 3.91
N ALA A 23 8.25 6.16 3.41
CA ALA A 23 8.98 4.92 3.19
C ALA A 23 10.29 4.90 3.99
N HIS A 24 10.41 3.92 4.89
CA HIS A 24 11.60 3.72 5.70
C HIS A 24 12.47 2.59 5.15
N ASN A 25 13.74 2.87 4.89
CA ASN A 25 14.68 1.87 4.39
C ASN A 25 15.26 1.03 5.54
N VAL A 26 14.65 -0.11 5.81
CA VAL A 26 15.12 -1.06 6.85
C VAL A 26 16.38 -1.83 6.46
N LEU A 27 16.84 -1.77 5.20
CA LEU A 27 18.08 -2.45 4.79
C LEU A 27 19.35 -1.73 5.23
N ALA A 28 19.23 -0.48 5.72
CA ALA A 28 20.36 0.28 6.22
C ALA A 28 20.68 -0.01 7.69
N ASP A 29 19.76 -0.65 8.42
CA ASP A 29 19.85 -0.86 9.86
C ASP A 29 19.22 -2.22 10.24
N ASP A 30 20.05 -3.18 10.64
CA ASP A 30 19.60 -4.52 11.03
C ASP A 30 18.76 -4.53 12.32
N SER A 31 18.94 -3.55 13.22
CA SER A 31 18.10 -3.43 14.42
C SER A 31 16.69 -3.01 14.06
N VAL A 32 16.52 -2.04 13.15
CA VAL A 32 15.20 -1.66 12.63
C VAL A 32 14.57 -2.82 11.86
N ARG A 33 15.37 -3.55 11.07
CA ARG A 33 14.92 -4.71 10.29
C ARG A 33 14.42 -5.85 11.16
N GLN A 34 15.05 -6.15 12.29
CA GLN A 34 14.55 -7.17 13.21
C GLN A 34 13.37 -6.64 14.02
N GLY A 35 13.48 -5.42 14.55
CA GLY A 35 12.42 -4.82 15.37
C GLY A 35 11.07 -4.77 14.65
N ILE A 36 11.05 -4.43 13.35
CA ILE A 36 9.79 -4.37 12.60
C ILE A 36 9.15 -5.75 12.42
N LYS A 37 9.96 -6.81 12.27
CA LYS A 37 9.44 -8.19 12.13
C LYS A 37 8.83 -8.71 13.42
N GLU A 38 9.48 -8.41 14.54
CA GLU A 38 8.97 -8.76 15.87
C GLU A 38 7.72 -7.94 16.22
N TYR A 39 7.70 -6.66 15.84
CA TYR A 39 6.55 -5.78 16.09
C TYR A 39 5.30 -6.19 15.31
N SER A 40 5.43 -6.55 14.03
CA SER A 40 4.30 -6.98 13.19
C SER A 40 4.00 -8.47 13.25
N ASP A 41 4.80 -9.24 13.99
CA ASP A 41 4.80 -10.71 13.95
C ASP A 41 4.87 -11.24 12.50
N TRP A 42 5.65 -10.56 11.65
CA TRP A 42 5.71 -10.83 10.21
C TRP A 42 7.15 -10.97 9.70
N PRO A 43 7.54 -12.09 9.07
CA PRO A 43 8.95 -12.39 8.81
C PRO A 43 9.54 -11.67 7.59
N THR A 44 8.71 -11.13 6.70
CA THR A 44 9.13 -10.62 5.38
C THR A 44 8.98 -9.09 5.22
N ILE A 45 9.67 -8.54 4.22
CA ILE A 45 9.66 -7.13 3.80
C ILE A 45 9.40 -7.12 2.28
N PRO A 46 8.65 -6.16 1.73
CA PRO A 46 8.05 -4.97 2.36
C PRO A 46 6.88 -5.27 3.29
N GLN A 47 6.67 -4.40 4.28
CA GLN A 47 5.51 -4.38 5.16
C GLN A 47 4.78 -3.04 5.02
N VAL A 48 3.46 -3.08 5.02
CA VAL A 48 2.59 -1.92 4.83
C VAL A 48 1.76 -1.72 6.09
N PHE A 49 1.72 -0.46 6.53
CA PHE A 49 0.91 -0.02 7.65
C PHE A 49 0.01 1.12 7.19
N ILE A 50 -1.25 1.10 7.60
CA ILE A 50 -2.23 2.16 7.34
C ILE A 50 -2.75 2.63 8.69
N ASN A 51 -2.62 3.93 8.98
CA ASN A 51 -3.01 4.51 10.28
C ASN A 51 -2.39 3.82 11.51
N GLY A 52 -1.20 3.24 11.36
CA GLY A 52 -0.49 2.52 12.42
C GLY A 52 -0.85 1.03 12.52
N ASP A 53 -1.89 0.59 11.82
CA ASP A 53 -2.30 -0.82 11.78
C ASP A 53 -1.55 -1.58 10.69
N PHE A 54 -1.09 -2.79 11.03
CA PHE A 54 -0.40 -3.66 10.07
C PHE A 54 -1.41 -4.23 9.06
N VAL A 55 -1.20 -3.93 7.78
CA VAL A 55 -2.06 -4.41 6.69
C VAL A 55 -1.51 -5.70 6.08
N GLY A 56 -0.21 -5.75 5.83
CA GLY A 56 0.41 -6.94 5.24
C GLY A 56 1.67 -6.66 4.43
N GLY A 57 2.09 -7.68 3.69
CA GLY A 57 3.21 -7.61 2.75
C GLY A 57 2.81 -7.23 1.33
N CYS A 58 3.74 -7.41 0.39
CA CYS A 58 3.52 -7.11 -1.03
C CYS A 58 2.32 -7.86 -1.65
N ASP A 59 2.21 -9.16 -1.38
CA ASP A 59 1.18 -10.01 -2.00
C ASP A 59 -0.22 -9.65 -1.49
N ILE A 60 -0.35 -9.38 -0.19
CA ILE A 60 -1.60 -8.96 0.44
C ILE A 60 -2.03 -7.61 -0.14
N LEU A 61 -1.11 -6.64 -0.23
CA LEU A 61 -1.44 -5.34 -0.81
C LEU A 61 -1.88 -5.45 -2.27
N LEU A 62 -1.23 -6.30 -3.05
CA LEU A 62 -1.62 -6.56 -4.45
C LEU A 62 -3.02 -7.19 -4.53
N GLN A 63 -3.33 -8.14 -3.65
CA GLN A 63 -4.66 -8.76 -3.59
C GLN A 63 -5.72 -7.72 -3.22
N MET A 64 -5.48 -6.90 -2.19
CA MET A 64 -6.41 -5.83 -1.77
C MET A 64 -6.61 -4.77 -2.84
N HIS A 65 -5.56 -4.47 -3.62
CA HIS A 65 -5.67 -3.60 -4.78
C HIS A 65 -6.58 -4.21 -5.86
N GLN A 66 -6.44 -5.49 -6.16
CA GLN A 66 -7.25 -6.18 -7.16
C GLN A 66 -8.70 -6.41 -6.73
N SER A 67 -8.95 -6.61 -5.43
CA SER A 67 -10.29 -6.80 -4.88
C SER A 67 -11.05 -5.49 -4.65
N GLY A 68 -10.36 -4.34 -4.69
CA GLY A 68 -10.90 -3.03 -4.32
C GLY A 68 -10.89 -2.75 -2.81
N GLU A 69 -10.57 -3.75 -1.97
CA GLU A 69 -10.52 -3.63 -0.50
C GLU A 69 -9.51 -2.56 -0.02
N LEU A 70 -8.43 -2.36 -0.78
CA LEU A 70 -7.46 -1.31 -0.47
C LEU A 70 -8.07 0.09 -0.53
N ILE A 71 -9.05 0.31 -1.43
CA ILE A 71 -9.75 1.59 -1.53
C ILE A 71 -10.58 1.83 -0.28
N ASP A 72 -11.29 0.80 0.19
CA ASP A 72 -12.10 0.88 1.41
C ASP A 72 -11.23 1.19 2.64
N GLU A 73 -10.07 0.53 2.77
CA GLU A 73 -9.11 0.80 3.85
C GLU A 73 -8.57 2.23 3.80
N LEU A 74 -8.23 2.74 2.61
CA LEU A 74 -7.79 4.12 2.44
C LEU A 74 -8.91 5.12 2.79
N GLN A 75 -10.16 4.83 2.42
CA GLN A 75 -11.29 5.68 2.76
C GLN A 75 -11.57 5.72 4.27
N LYS A 76 -11.39 4.61 5.00
CA LYS A 76 -11.55 4.58 6.46
C LYS A 76 -10.61 5.56 7.17
N VAL A 77 -9.44 5.82 6.59
CA VAL A 77 -8.45 6.77 7.12
C VAL A 77 -8.56 8.16 6.50
N GLY A 78 -9.59 8.41 5.69
CA GLY A 78 -9.85 9.70 5.05
C GLY A 78 -8.99 9.99 3.83
N ILE A 79 -8.40 8.96 3.22
CA ILE A 79 -7.60 9.08 1.99
C ILE A 79 -8.47 8.67 0.80
N THR A 80 -8.68 9.60 -0.13
CA THR A 80 -9.37 9.32 -1.39
C THR A 80 -8.40 8.71 -2.39
N SER A 81 -8.69 7.50 -2.86
CA SER A 81 -7.94 6.84 -3.92
C SER A 81 -8.21 7.50 -5.28
N ALA A 82 -7.15 7.87 -6.01
CA ALA A 82 -7.26 8.40 -7.37
C ALA A 82 -7.97 7.44 -8.35
N LEU A 83 -7.87 6.12 -8.13
CA LEU A 83 -8.55 5.13 -8.96
C LEU A 83 -10.08 5.15 -8.79
N LEU A 84 -10.56 5.48 -7.58
CA LEU A 84 -12.00 5.58 -7.34
C LEU A 84 -12.59 6.79 -8.07
N GLU A 85 -11.85 7.90 -8.13
CA GLU A 85 -12.25 9.07 -8.92
C GLU A 85 -12.34 8.73 -10.41
N GLN A 86 -11.37 7.98 -10.94
CA GLN A 86 -11.36 7.53 -12.34
C GLN A 86 -12.49 6.56 -12.68
N GLU A 87 -12.82 5.61 -11.81
CA GLU A 87 -13.98 4.71 -12.02
C GLU A 87 -15.30 5.48 -12.02
N MET A 88 -15.49 6.42 -11.09
CA MET A 88 -16.68 7.26 -11.04
C MET A 88 -16.81 8.19 -12.25
N GLU A 89 -15.69 8.64 -12.83
CA GLU A 89 -15.66 9.47 -14.03
C GLU A 89 -15.94 8.65 -15.30
N ASN A 90 -15.44 7.41 -15.36
CA ASN A 90 -15.70 6.48 -16.46
C ASN A 90 -17.17 6.02 -16.53
N ASP A 91 -17.82 5.71 -15.39
CA ASP A 91 -19.24 5.30 -15.36
C ASP A 91 -20.18 6.45 -15.79
N LYS A 92 -19.78 7.71 -15.55
CA LYS A 92 -20.49 8.90 -16.05
C LYS A 92 -20.31 9.11 -17.56
N GLY A 93 -19.22 8.60 -18.13
CA GLY A 93 -18.92 8.69 -19.56
C GLY A 93 -19.74 7.72 -20.43
N GLU A 94 -20.10 6.54 -19.92
CA GLU A 94 -20.91 5.54 -20.63
C GLU A 94 -22.42 5.84 -20.66
N LYS A 95 -22.90 6.75 -19.81
CA LYS A 95 -24.32 7.16 -19.76
C LYS A 95 -24.67 8.34 -20.68
N LYS A 96 -23.82 8.70 -21.65
CA LYS A 96 -24.05 9.82 -22.56
C LYS A 96 -24.16 9.39 -24.02
#